data_AF-A0A7U9HCT9-F1
#
_entry.id   AF-A0A7U9HCT9-F1
#
_cell.length_a   1.000
_cell.length_b   1.000
_cell.length_c   1.000
_cell.angle_alpha   90.00
_cell.angle_beta   90.00
_cell.angle_gamma   90.00
#
_symmetry.space_group_name_H-M   'P 1'
#
loop_
_entity.id
_entity.type
_entity.pdbx_description
1 polymer ?
#
loop_
_entity_poly.entity_id
_entity_poly.type
_entity_poly.pdbx_seq_one_letter_code
_entity_poly.pdbx_strand_id
1 'polypeptide(L)'
;MDLLLIATPDGAEPGLSLLAEQAYRRGCTVVAVAPARSPLNDAVSASRGLFIPMATAPYDHDEPLAGAAPGVLWALLTPLLALLDRTGLLEAPPEAIDKVADRLDQIAERCGPAIVTYSNPAKTLASELAETLPVVWTEGTSAGPAGRRFAAALAELAGTPAGRRRPARGARRAQRTARRPARRRRRPRRLLPRPRRRTARPPRARGPPARPPQRRSHGRSQRP
;
A
#
# COMPACT_ATOMS: atom_id res chain seq x y z
N MET A 1 31.45 -0.06 -5.52
CA MET A 1 31.18 -1.25 -4.69
C MET A 1 29.87 -1.80 -5.22
N ASP A 2 29.93 -2.94 -5.88
CA ASP A 2 28.77 -3.55 -6.53
C ASP A 2 28.29 -4.72 -5.67
N LEU A 3 26.99 -4.74 -5.39
CA LEU A 3 26.33 -5.74 -4.55
C LEU A 3 25.42 -6.61 -5.41
N LEU A 4 25.66 -7.92 -5.41
CA LEU A 4 24.73 -8.89 -5.98
C LEU A 4 23.86 -9.46 -4.86
N LEU A 5 22.55 -9.25 -4.99
CA LEU A 5 21.54 -9.80 -4.08
C LEU A 5 20.80 -10.94 -4.78
N ILE A 6 20.89 -12.16 -4.23
CA ILE A 6 20.19 -13.34 -4.71
C ILE A 6 19.08 -13.68 -3.72
N ALA A 7 17.84 -13.80 -4.18
CA ALA A 7 16.72 -14.22 -3.34
C ALA A 7 15.96 -15.34 -4.07
N THR A 8 15.87 -16.50 -3.44
CA THR A 8 15.29 -17.70 -4.06
C THR A 8 14.54 -18.53 -3.03
N PRO A 9 13.37 -19.08 -3.39
CA PRO A 9 12.60 -19.95 -2.51
C PRO A 9 13.16 -21.37 -2.41
N ASP A 10 13.96 -21.82 -3.39
CA ASP A 10 14.48 -23.20 -3.45
C ASP A 10 16.00 -23.25 -3.25
N GLY A 11 16.74 -22.32 -3.87
CA GLY A 11 18.21 -22.27 -3.81
C GLY A 11 18.93 -23.40 -4.53
N ALA A 12 18.22 -24.13 -5.39
CA ALA A 12 18.72 -25.25 -6.20
C ALA A 12 18.68 -24.96 -7.71
N GLU A 13 18.30 -23.74 -8.10
CA GLU A 13 18.13 -23.38 -9.50
C GLU A 13 19.46 -23.42 -10.26
N PRO A 14 19.45 -24.00 -11.47
CA PRO A 14 20.66 -24.15 -12.25
C PRO A 14 21.26 -22.79 -12.57
N GLY A 15 22.57 -22.66 -12.32
CA GLY A 15 23.32 -21.45 -12.64
C GLY A 15 23.41 -20.42 -11.51
N LEU A 16 22.71 -20.58 -10.39
CA LEU A 16 22.89 -19.68 -9.24
C LEU A 16 24.31 -19.74 -8.67
N SER A 17 24.89 -20.94 -8.59
CA SER A 17 26.28 -21.12 -8.14
C SER A 17 27.28 -20.45 -9.09
N LEU A 18 27.06 -20.58 -10.39
CA LEU A 18 27.88 -19.89 -11.41
C LEU A 18 27.71 -18.38 -11.31
N LEU A 19 26.49 -17.88 -11.08
CA LEU A 19 26.23 -16.45 -10.91
C LEU A 19 27.01 -15.88 -9.72
N ALA A 20 26.97 -16.57 -8.57
CA ALA A 20 27.72 -16.18 -7.37
C ALA A 20 29.24 -16.18 -7.63
N GLU A 21 29.76 -17.22 -8.29
CA GLU A 21 31.19 -17.30 -8.63
C GLU A 21 31.62 -16.17 -9.58
N GLN A 22 30.83 -15.91 -10.63
CA GLN A 22 31.14 -14.84 -11.58
C GLN A 22 31.08 -13.45 -10.94
N ALA A 23 30.14 -13.22 -10.02
CA ALA A 23 30.05 -11.98 -9.27
C ALA A 23 31.29 -11.77 -8.39
N TYR A 24 31.73 -12.81 -7.69
CA TYR A 24 32.96 -12.76 -6.90
C TYR A 24 34.20 -12.50 -7.75
N ARG A 25 34.34 -13.16 -8.91
CA ARG A 25 35.45 -12.93 -9.85
C ARG A 25 35.47 -11.48 -10.38
N ARG A 26 34.32 -10.80 -10.44
CA ARG A 26 34.20 -9.40 -10.83
C ARG A 26 34.40 -8.42 -9.67
N GLY A 27 34.66 -8.92 -8.46
CA GLY A 27 34.82 -8.10 -7.26
C GLY A 27 33.50 -7.60 -6.66
N CYS A 28 32.35 -8.17 -7.06
CA CYS A 28 31.07 -7.86 -6.44
C CYS A 28 30.93 -8.59 -5.10
N THR A 29 30.35 -7.92 -4.11
CA THR A 29 29.93 -8.58 -2.86
C THR A 29 28.65 -9.38 -3.15
N VAL A 30 28.64 -10.66 -2.78
CA VAL A 30 27.47 -11.54 -2.98
C VAL A 30 26.73 -11.68 -1.66
N VAL A 31 25.42 -11.45 -1.66
CA VAL A 31 24.52 -11.74 -0.55
C VAL A 31 23.35 -12.57 -1.04
N ALA A 32 23.04 -13.67 -0.37
CA ALA A 32 21.96 -14.56 -0.74
C ALA A 32 20.96 -14.76 0.40
N VAL A 33 19.67 -14.76 0.06
CA VAL A 33 18.57 -15.20 0.92
C VAL A 33 17.91 -16.43 0.32
N ALA A 34 18.00 -17.57 1.00
CA ALA A 34 17.49 -18.85 0.53
C ALA A 34 17.22 -19.82 1.68
N PRO A 35 16.59 -20.99 1.44
CA PRO A 35 16.48 -22.03 2.46
C PRO A 35 17.84 -22.43 3.03
N ALA A 36 17.91 -22.64 4.36
CA ALA A 36 19.17 -22.88 5.06
C ALA A 36 19.97 -24.09 4.54
N ARG A 37 19.28 -25.12 4.03
CA ARG A 37 19.87 -26.36 3.49
C ARG A 37 19.97 -26.37 1.96
N SER A 38 20.01 -25.20 1.32
CA SER A 38 20.08 -25.11 -0.13
C SER A 38 21.53 -25.23 -0.66
N PRO A 39 21.75 -25.81 -1.86
CA PRO A 39 23.05 -25.83 -2.53
C PRO A 39 23.69 -24.45 -2.72
N LEU A 40 22.87 -23.39 -2.76
CA LEU A 40 23.33 -22.02 -2.84
C LEU A 40 24.19 -21.61 -1.63
N ASN A 41 23.97 -22.18 -0.45
CA ASN A 41 24.74 -21.88 0.76
C ASN A 41 26.24 -22.19 0.56
N ASP A 42 26.55 -23.36 -0.01
CA ASP A 42 27.93 -23.77 -0.29
C ASP A 42 28.58 -22.86 -1.32
N ALA A 43 27.85 -22.49 -2.38
CA ALA A 43 28.36 -21.61 -3.44
C ALA A 43 28.64 -20.17 -2.93
N VAL A 44 27.78 -19.64 -2.07
CA VAL A 44 27.95 -18.31 -1.47
C VAL A 44 29.11 -18.31 -0.48
N SER A 45 29.23 -19.38 0.31
CA SER A 45 30.36 -19.58 1.22
C SER A 45 31.69 -19.66 0.48
N ALA A 46 31.75 -20.42 -0.62
CA ALA A 46 32.95 -20.53 -1.47
C ALA A 46 33.35 -19.20 -2.12
N SER A 47 32.38 -18.34 -2.41
CA SER A 47 32.59 -17.00 -2.98
C SER A 47 32.78 -15.89 -1.93
N ARG A 48 32.98 -16.25 -0.65
CA ARG A 48 33.14 -15.30 0.47
C ARG A 48 31.99 -14.29 0.58
N GLY A 49 30.80 -14.70 0.14
CA GLY A 49 29.57 -13.91 0.26
C GLY A 49 28.90 -14.09 1.62
N LEU A 50 27.83 -13.31 1.84
CA LEU A 50 26.98 -13.45 3.02
C LEU A 50 25.75 -14.29 2.67
N PHE A 51 25.57 -15.41 3.35
CA PHE A 51 24.35 -16.19 3.28
C PHE A 51 23.44 -15.84 4.45
N ILE A 52 22.16 -15.55 4.16
CA ILE A 52 21.13 -15.28 5.15
C ILE A 52 20.02 -16.32 4.94
N PRO A 53 19.69 -17.15 5.94
CA PRO A 53 18.57 -18.06 5.80
C PRO A 53 17.27 -17.27 5.66
N MET A 54 16.37 -17.73 4.78
CA MET A 54 15.02 -17.16 4.69
C MET A 54 14.30 -17.26 6.05
N ALA A 55 13.45 -16.29 6.35
CA ALA A 55 12.69 -16.31 7.59
C ALA A 55 11.66 -17.45 7.57
N THR A 56 11.60 -18.23 8.65
CA THR A 56 10.61 -19.30 8.82
C THR A 56 9.49 -18.81 9.73
N ALA A 57 8.25 -19.22 9.44
CA ALA A 57 7.16 -18.98 10.37
C ALA A 57 7.34 -19.90 11.60
N PRO A 58 6.95 -19.45 12.82
CA PRO A 58 7.07 -20.25 14.04
C PRO A 58 6.42 -21.63 13.97
N TYR A 59 5.40 -21.79 13.10
CA TYR A 59 4.61 -23.01 12.96
C TYR A 59 4.96 -23.85 11.72
N ASP A 60 5.81 -23.37 10.82
CA ASP A 60 6.15 -24.03 9.53
C ASP A 60 7.57 -24.61 9.53
N HIS A 61 8.00 -25.24 10.63
CA HIS A 61 9.37 -25.76 10.70
C HIS A 61 9.59 -27.04 9.86
N ASP A 62 8.51 -27.77 9.53
CA ASP A 62 8.60 -29.10 8.90
C ASP A 62 7.95 -29.21 7.50
N GLU A 63 7.14 -28.26 7.08
CA GLU A 63 6.51 -28.25 5.75
C GLU A 63 7.26 -27.31 4.80
N PRO A 64 7.77 -27.78 3.65
CA PRO A 64 8.34 -26.90 2.64
C PRO A 64 7.24 -25.97 2.15
N LEU A 65 7.41 -24.67 2.40
CA LEU A 65 6.52 -23.65 1.86
C LEU A 65 6.46 -23.82 0.33
N ALA A 66 5.29 -24.17 -0.20
CA ALA A 66 5.09 -24.24 -1.64
C ALA A 66 5.58 -22.93 -2.28
N GLY A 67 6.40 -22.99 -3.33
CA GLY A 67 7.08 -21.80 -3.89
C GLY A 67 6.15 -20.64 -4.27
N ALA A 68 4.86 -20.91 -4.50
CA ALA A 68 3.82 -19.91 -4.79
C ALA A 68 3.10 -19.35 -3.55
N ALA A 69 3.29 -19.94 -2.37
CA ALA A 69 2.60 -19.57 -1.15
C ALA A 69 2.94 -18.11 -0.76
N PRO A 70 1.95 -17.31 -0.33
CA PRO A 70 2.20 -15.93 0.09
C PRO A 70 3.26 -15.78 1.18
N GLY A 71 3.44 -16.81 2.03
CA GLY A 71 4.46 -16.85 3.08
C GLY A 71 5.90 -16.80 2.55
N VAL A 72 6.17 -17.44 1.40
CA VAL A 72 7.51 -17.45 0.76
C VAL A 72 7.98 -16.05 0.42
N LEU A 73 7.07 -15.19 -0.05
CA LEU A 73 7.41 -13.81 -0.36
C LEU A 73 7.94 -13.09 0.87
N TRP A 74 7.26 -13.21 2.01
CA TRP A 74 7.65 -12.55 3.25
C TRP A 74 8.89 -13.20 3.87
N ALA A 75 9.02 -14.52 3.78
CA ALA A 75 10.21 -15.26 4.20
C ALA A 75 11.50 -14.74 3.52
N LEU A 76 11.40 -14.37 2.25
CA LEU A 76 12.51 -13.75 1.51
C LEU A 76 12.60 -12.25 1.75
N LEU A 77 11.47 -11.53 1.74
CA LEU A 77 11.45 -10.07 1.78
C LEU A 77 11.90 -9.51 3.14
N THR A 78 11.51 -10.12 4.25
CA THR A 78 11.83 -9.62 5.60
C THR A 78 13.35 -9.54 5.86
N PRO A 79 14.15 -10.60 5.67
CA PRO A 79 15.61 -10.51 5.84
C PRO A 79 16.26 -9.53 4.83
N LEU A 80 15.70 -9.39 3.63
CA LEU A 80 16.17 -8.39 2.66
C LEU A 80 15.93 -6.96 3.14
N LEU A 81 14.75 -6.67 3.70
CA LEU A 81 14.46 -5.35 4.26
C LEU A 81 15.41 -5.03 5.41
N ALA A 82 15.65 -5.97 6.31
CA ALA A 82 16.61 -5.80 7.41
C ALA A 82 18.05 -5.55 6.92
N LEU A 83 18.47 -6.25 5.85
CA LEU A 83 19.77 -6.03 5.23
C LEU A 83 19.87 -4.66 4.57
N LEU A 84 18.83 -4.25 3.83
CA LEU A 84 18.79 -2.96 3.14
C LEU A 84 18.74 -1.78 4.12
N ASP A 85 18.07 -1.95 5.26
CA ASP A 85 18.07 -1.00 6.37
C ASP A 85 19.47 -0.85 6.98
N ARG A 86 20.14 -1.96 7.31
CA ARG A 86 21.50 -1.93 7.87
C ARG A 86 22.56 -1.40 6.92
N THR A 87 22.35 -1.51 5.61
CA THR A 87 23.25 -0.94 4.60
C THR A 87 22.92 0.52 4.27
N GLY A 88 21.85 1.08 4.84
CA GLY A 88 21.40 2.45 4.59
C GLY A 88 20.83 2.68 3.19
N LEU A 89 20.50 1.61 2.45
CA LEU A 89 19.91 1.67 1.11
C LEU A 89 18.40 1.91 1.15
N LEU A 90 17.76 1.60 2.27
CA LEU A 90 16.36 1.80 2.56
C LEU A 90 16.20 2.20 4.03
N GLU A 91 15.18 2.98 4.36
CA GLU A 91 14.74 3.14 5.75
C GLU A 91 13.59 2.16 6.00
N ALA A 92 13.87 1.09 6.73
CA ALA A 92 12.90 0.08 7.12
C ALA A 92 13.12 -0.31 8.59
N PRO A 93 12.86 0.62 9.53
CA PRO A 93 13.06 0.36 10.95
C PRO A 93 12.15 -0.78 11.41
N PRO A 94 12.56 -1.59 12.40
CA PRO A 94 11.79 -2.72 12.89
C PRO A 94 10.34 -2.37 13.24
N GLU A 95 10.12 -1.20 13.85
CA GLU A 95 8.79 -0.75 14.26
C GLU A 95 7.86 -0.44 13.07
N ALA A 96 8.43 -0.10 11.91
CA ALA A 96 7.65 0.06 10.68
C ALA A 96 7.28 -1.30 10.07
N ILE A 97 8.17 -2.28 10.15
CA ILE A 97 7.92 -3.66 9.70
C ILE A 97 6.84 -4.30 10.58
N ASP A 98 6.91 -4.13 11.90
CA ASP A 98 5.89 -4.64 12.83
C ASP A 98 4.50 -4.06 12.53
N LYS A 99 4.40 -2.75 12.28
CA LYS A 99 3.13 -2.12 11.88
C LYS A 99 2.58 -2.67 10.57
N VAL A 100 3.45 -3.06 9.63
CA VAL A 100 3.03 -3.69 8.38
C VAL A 100 2.53 -5.10 8.65
N ALA A 101 3.22 -5.88 9.50
CA ALA A 101 2.79 -7.20 9.93
C ALA A 101 1.41 -7.15 10.61
N ASP A 102 1.25 -6.29 11.63
CA ASP A 102 -0.04 -6.06 12.32
C ASP A 102 -1.17 -5.74 11.34
N ARG A 103 -0.86 -4.92 10.32
CA ARG A 103 -1.85 -4.54 9.32
C ARG A 103 -2.24 -5.70 8.41
N LEU A 104 -1.28 -6.55 8.05
CA LEU A 104 -1.53 -7.75 7.26
C LEU A 104 -2.33 -8.76 8.06
N ASP A 105 -2.02 -8.94 9.36
CA ASP A 105 -2.73 -9.86 10.25
C ASP A 105 -4.19 -9.44 10.42
N GLN A 106 -4.46 -8.15 10.66
CA GLN A 106 -5.84 -7.63 10.69
C GLN A 106 -6.63 -7.89 9.40
N ILE A 107 -5.95 -7.85 8.25
CA ILE A 107 -6.58 -8.17 6.96
C ILE A 107 -6.80 -9.68 6.86
N ALA A 108 -5.82 -10.50 7.24
CA ALA A 108 -5.90 -11.95 7.22
C ALA A 108 -7.06 -12.46 8.10
N GLU A 109 -7.21 -11.94 9.32
CA GLU A 109 -8.32 -12.25 10.22
C GLU A 109 -9.68 -11.96 9.59
N ARG A 110 -9.83 -10.78 8.96
CA ARG A 110 -11.07 -10.38 8.28
C ARG A 110 -11.36 -11.22 7.03
N CYS A 111 -10.33 -11.69 6.37
CA CYS A 111 -10.41 -12.55 5.19
C CYS A 111 -10.48 -14.04 5.57
N GLY A 112 -10.44 -14.38 6.86
CA GLY A 112 -10.29 -15.75 7.35
C GLY A 112 -11.42 -16.69 6.91
N PRO A 113 -11.14 -18.01 6.82
CA PRO A 113 -12.10 -19.00 6.33
C PRO A 113 -13.36 -19.09 7.20
N ALA A 114 -13.23 -18.86 8.51
CA ALA A 114 -14.33 -18.87 9.47
C ALA A 114 -15.29 -17.66 9.34
N ILE A 115 -14.88 -16.59 8.65
CA ILE A 115 -15.72 -15.40 8.47
C ILE A 115 -16.80 -15.69 7.41
N VAL A 116 -18.05 -15.35 7.74
CA VAL A 116 -19.20 -15.57 6.84
C VAL A 116 -19.05 -14.82 5.52
N THR A 117 -19.58 -15.40 4.44
CA THR A 117 -19.29 -15.00 3.06
C THR A 117 -19.58 -13.54 2.75
N TYR A 118 -20.70 -12.99 3.24
CA TYR A 118 -21.08 -11.60 2.94
C TYR A 118 -20.23 -10.55 3.67
N SER A 119 -19.63 -10.89 4.82
CA SER A 119 -18.75 -9.99 5.57
C SER A 119 -17.27 -10.18 5.27
N ASN A 120 -16.92 -11.23 4.51
CA ASN A 120 -15.56 -11.56 4.17
C ASN A 120 -15.18 -10.93 2.81
N PRO A 121 -14.35 -9.88 2.79
CA PRO A 121 -14.00 -9.18 1.56
C PRO A 121 -13.24 -10.05 0.56
N ALA A 122 -12.47 -11.05 1.01
CA ALA A 122 -11.77 -11.97 0.13
C ALA A 122 -12.74 -12.93 -0.56
N LYS A 123 -13.76 -13.44 0.15
CA LYS A 123 -14.80 -14.29 -0.46
C LYS A 123 -15.64 -13.51 -1.46
N THR A 124 -16.03 -12.28 -1.12
CA THR A 124 -16.72 -11.39 -2.07
C THR A 124 -15.89 -11.15 -3.32
N LEU A 125 -14.62 -10.78 -3.17
CA LEU A 125 -13.72 -10.57 -4.32
C LEU A 125 -13.54 -11.84 -5.15
N ALA A 126 -13.40 -12.99 -4.52
CA ALA A 126 -13.28 -14.27 -5.22
C ALA A 126 -14.54 -14.57 -6.06
N SER A 127 -15.73 -14.32 -5.53
CA SER A 127 -16.98 -14.47 -6.28
C SER A 127 -17.10 -13.49 -7.45
N GLU A 128 -16.60 -12.25 -7.30
CA GLU A 128 -16.58 -11.26 -8.40
C GLU A 128 -15.57 -11.63 -9.50
N LEU A 129 -14.47 -12.27 -9.13
CA LEU A 129 -13.43 -12.71 -10.07
C LEU A 129 -13.77 -14.03 -10.77
N ALA A 130 -14.64 -14.86 -10.17
CA ALA A 130 -15.04 -16.14 -10.71
C ALA A 130 -15.59 -15.96 -12.14
N GLU A 131 -15.14 -16.83 -13.06
CA GLU A 131 -15.56 -16.82 -14.47
C GLU A 131 -15.26 -15.52 -15.24
N THR A 132 -14.35 -14.68 -14.72
CA THR A 132 -13.90 -13.46 -15.40
C THR A 132 -12.42 -13.54 -15.81
N LEU A 133 -12.01 -12.63 -16.71
CA LEU A 133 -10.61 -12.41 -17.08
C LEU A 133 -10.13 -11.07 -16.53
N PRO A 134 -9.61 -11.02 -15.29
CA PRO A 134 -9.33 -9.77 -14.62
C PRO A 134 -8.18 -8.99 -15.27
N VAL A 135 -8.39 -7.68 -15.42
CA VAL A 135 -7.36 -6.73 -15.87
C VAL A 135 -6.91 -5.89 -14.68
N VAL A 136 -5.67 -6.10 -14.25
CA VAL A 136 -5.08 -5.40 -13.10
C VAL A 136 -4.45 -4.09 -13.58
N TRP A 137 -5.04 -2.97 -13.16
CA TRP A 137 -4.52 -1.63 -13.38
C TRP A 137 -3.82 -1.10 -12.14
N THR A 138 -2.58 -0.63 -12.29
CA THR A 138 -1.83 -0.02 -11.18
C THR A 138 -1.14 1.26 -11.59
N GLU A 139 -1.19 2.26 -10.71
CA GLU A 139 -0.51 3.55 -10.89
C GLU A 139 0.30 3.89 -9.65
N GLY A 140 1.56 4.26 -9.85
CA GLY A 140 2.50 4.56 -8.76
C GLY A 140 3.71 3.62 -8.74
N THR A 141 4.70 3.98 -7.91
CA THR A 141 5.95 3.21 -7.76
C THR A 141 5.74 1.95 -6.94
N SER A 142 4.95 2.02 -5.87
CA SER A 142 4.62 0.89 -5.00
C SER A 142 3.51 -0.01 -5.55
N ALA A 143 2.51 0.57 -6.23
CA ALA A 143 1.39 -0.18 -6.79
C ALA A 143 1.81 -1.12 -7.93
N GLY A 144 2.81 -0.74 -8.72
CA GLY A 144 3.25 -1.53 -9.89
C GLY A 144 3.76 -2.94 -9.57
N PRO A 145 4.68 -3.11 -8.58
CA PRO A 145 5.06 -4.42 -8.06
C PRO A 145 3.90 -5.18 -7.42
N ALA A 146 3.08 -4.53 -6.59
CA ALA A 146 1.93 -5.17 -5.94
C ALA A 146 0.95 -5.76 -6.97
N GLY A 147 0.61 -5.01 -8.02
CA GLY A 147 -0.24 -5.51 -9.11
C GLY A 147 0.37 -6.65 -9.91
N ARG A 148 1.71 -6.71 -10.04
CA ARG A 148 2.37 -7.88 -10.65
C ARG A 148 2.22 -9.11 -9.77
N ARG A 149 2.49 -8.99 -8.47
CA ARG A 149 2.38 -10.12 -7.56
C ARG A 149 0.94 -10.63 -7.49
N PHE A 150 -0.04 -9.72 -7.48
CA PHE A 150 -1.46 -10.11 -7.50
C PHE A 150 -1.84 -10.85 -8.79
N ALA A 151 -1.45 -10.34 -9.96
CA ALA A 151 -1.71 -11.05 -11.22
C ALA A 151 -1.00 -12.41 -11.30
N ALA A 152 0.24 -12.50 -10.80
CA ALA A 152 0.97 -13.77 -10.69
C ALA A 152 0.25 -14.74 -9.74
N ALA A 153 -0.21 -14.26 -8.58
CA ALA A 153 -0.94 -15.09 -7.61
C ALA A 153 -2.27 -15.62 -8.18
N LEU A 154 -2.99 -14.83 -9.00
CA LEU A 154 -4.19 -15.32 -9.70
C LEU A 154 -3.85 -16.45 -10.69
N ALA A 155 -2.76 -16.33 -11.43
CA ALA A 155 -2.32 -17.36 -12.36
C ALA A 155 -1.80 -18.60 -11.63
N GLU A 156 -0.99 -18.43 -10.58
CA GLU A 156 -0.33 -19.51 -9.83
C GLU A 156 -1.29 -20.28 -8.92
N LEU A 157 -2.18 -19.59 -8.20
CA LEU A 157 -3.02 -20.21 -7.16
C LEU A 157 -4.44 -20.54 -7.65
N ALA A 158 -5.00 -19.71 -8.53
CA ALA A 158 -6.38 -19.87 -9.03
C ALA A 158 -6.44 -20.36 -10.49
N GLY A 159 -5.29 -20.58 -11.14
CA GLY A 159 -5.22 -20.97 -12.56
C GLY A 159 -5.84 -19.93 -13.51
N THR A 160 -6.08 -18.71 -13.04
CA THR A 160 -6.83 -17.69 -13.77
C THR A 160 -5.86 -16.71 -14.43
N PRO A 161 -5.85 -16.61 -15.78
CA PRO A 161 -4.96 -15.67 -16.46
C PRO A 161 -5.40 -14.23 -16.19
N ALA A 162 -4.46 -13.40 -15.70
CA ALA A 162 -4.70 -12.00 -15.39
C ALA A 162 -3.77 -11.07 -16.18
N GLY A 163 -4.36 -10.13 -16.92
CA GLY A 163 -3.61 -9.16 -17.72
C GLY A 163 -3.20 -7.94 -16.88
N ARG A 164 -1.91 -7.58 -16.88
CA ARG A 164 -1.45 -6.34 -16.25
C ARG A 164 -1.32 -5.21 -17.26
N ARG A 165 -1.96 -4.07 -17.00
CA ARG A 165 -1.78 -2.85 -17.80
C ARG A 165 -1.11 -1.76 -16.96
N ARG A 166 0.01 -1.23 -17.45
CA ARG A 166 0.68 -0.06 -16.89
C ARG A 166 0.24 1.19 -17.69
N PRO A 167 -0.11 2.31 -17.05
CA PRO A 167 -0.37 3.54 -17.79
C PRO A 167 0.86 3.94 -18.61
N ALA A 168 0.63 4.40 -19.86
CA ALA A 168 1.68 4.88 -20.72
C ALA A 168 2.49 5.98 -20.01
N ARG A 169 3.83 5.93 -20.11
CA ARG A 169 4.76 6.95 -19.60
C ARG A 169 4.47 8.28 -20.34
N GLY A 170 3.49 9.04 -19.85
CA GLY A 170 3.06 10.31 -20.47
C GLY A 170 1.84 10.96 -19.79
N ALA A 171 1.01 10.19 -19.07
CA ALA A 171 -0.21 10.71 -18.44
C ALA A 171 0.02 11.64 -17.22
N ARG A 172 1.26 11.70 -16.68
CA ARG A 172 1.60 12.59 -15.55
C ARG A 172 1.39 14.08 -15.85
N ARG A 173 1.43 14.50 -17.12
CA ARG A 173 1.22 15.91 -17.51
C ARG A 173 -0.26 16.32 -17.55
N ALA A 174 -1.18 15.39 -17.77
CA ALA A 174 -2.61 15.68 -17.92
C ALA A 174 -3.36 15.77 -16.57
N GLN A 175 -2.93 15.04 -15.54
CA GLN A 175 -3.57 15.12 -14.22
C GLN A 175 -3.22 16.41 -13.47
N ARG A 176 -2.06 17.02 -13.72
CA ARG A 176 -1.64 18.27 -13.08
C ARG A 176 -2.37 19.51 -13.64
N THR A 177 -2.88 19.44 -14.87
CA THR A 177 -3.73 20.49 -15.46
C THR A 177 -5.20 20.39 -15.03
N ALA A 178 -5.67 19.21 -14.61
CA ALA A 178 -7.03 19.00 -14.12
C ALA A 178 -7.28 19.53 -12.70
N ARG A 179 -6.24 19.79 -11.90
CA ARG A 179 -6.32 20.39 -10.55
C ARG A 179 -6.23 21.92 -10.51
N ARG A 180 -6.44 22.62 -11.64
CA ARG A 180 -6.58 24.08 -11.61
C ARG A 180 -8.04 24.42 -11.27
N PRO A 181 -8.34 25.08 -10.13
CA PRO A 181 -9.70 25.45 -9.83
C PRO A 181 -10.21 26.39 -10.92
N ALA A 182 -11.41 26.10 -11.44
CA ALA A 182 -12.08 26.92 -12.43
C ALA A 182 -12.13 28.38 -11.92
N ARG A 183 -11.28 29.25 -12.50
CA ARG A 183 -11.44 30.70 -12.35
C ARG A 183 -12.85 31.01 -12.85
N ARG A 184 -13.77 31.30 -11.93
CA ARG A 184 -15.10 31.86 -12.19
C ARG A 184 -14.94 32.93 -13.28
N ARG A 185 -15.37 32.62 -14.51
CA ARG A 185 -15.57 33.62 -15.56
C ARG A 185 -16.59 34.61 -15.00
N ARG A 186 -16.13 35.79 -14.58
CA ARG A 186 -17.00 36.93 -14.28
C ARG A 186 -17.84 37.18 -15.53
N ARG A 187 -19.16 36.97 -15.44
CA ARG A 187 -20.12 37.35 -16.47
C ARG A 187 -19.95 38.85 -16.78
N PRO A 188 -19.94 39.28 -18.04
CA PRO A 188 -19.99 40.71 -18.34
C PRO A 188 -21.34 41.26 -17.86
N ARG A 189 -21.29 42.28 -17.00
CA ARG A 189 -22.47 43.04 -16.56
C ARG A 189 -23.16 43.63 -17.79
N ARG A 190 -24.34 43.12 -18.15
CA ARG A 190 -25.25 43.83 -19.05
C ARG A 190 -25.65 45.14 -18.34
N LEU A 191 -25.26 46.27 -18.92
CA LEU A 191 -25.79 47.58 -18.56
C LEU A 191 -27.29 47.58 -18.87
N LEU A 192 -28.12 47.52 -17.83
CA LEU A 192 -29.53 47.88 -17.92
C LEU A 192 -29.65 49.41 -17.82
N PRO A 193 -30.50 50.06 -18.64
CA PRO A 193 -30.69 51.50 -18.59
C PRO A 193 -31.39 51.92 -17.30
N ARG A 194 -30.94 53.03 -16.71
CA ARG A 194 -31.40 53.57 -15.43
C ARG A 194 -32.88 53.98 -15.49
N PRO A 195 -33.74 53.60 -14.53
CA PRO A 195 -35.05 54.21 -14.38
C PRO A 195 -34.93 55.59 -13.73
N ARG A 196 -35.74 56.52 -14.24
CA ARG A 196 -35.83 57.92 -13.82
C ARG A 196 -36.22 58.03 -12.34
N ARG A 197 -35.55 58.93 -11.62
CA ARG A 197 -35.88 59.32 -10.23
C ARG A 197 -37.32 59.82 -10.14
N ARG A 198 -38.18 59.10 -9.42
CA ARG A 198 -39.38 59.68 -8.80
C ARG A 198 -39.08 59.90 -7.32
N THR A 199 -39.27 61.14 -6.91
CA THR A 199 -39.15 61.66 -5.56
C THR A 199 -40.26 61.08 -4.68
N ALA A 200 -39.89 60.47 -3.54
CA ALA A 200 -40.83 60.17 -2.46
C ALA A 200 -40.14 60.33 -1.09
N ARG A 201 -40.82 61.08 -0.23
CA ARG A 201 -40.52 61.51 1.14
C ARG A 201 -40.15 60.36 2.09
N PRO A 202 -39.33 60.58 3.13
CA PRO A 202 -39.03 59.56 4.15
C PRO A 202 -40.13 59.50 5.23
N PRO A 203 -40.49 58.31 5.76
CA PRO A 203 -41.13 58.20 7.06
C PRO A 203 -40.11 57.95 8.17
N ARG A 204 -40.49 58.42 9.35
CA ARG A 204 -39.72 58.66 10.58
C ARG A 204 -39.13 57.41 11.23
N ALA A 205 -38.01 57.62 11.92
CA ALA A 205 -37.30 56.66 12.75
C ALA A 205 -38.18 56.06 13.87
N ARG A 206 -38.04 54.74 14.09
CA ARG A 206 -38.43 54.06 15.33
C ARG A 206 -37.15 53.55 16.01
N GLY A 207 -37.03 53.86 17.30
CA GLY A 207 -35.84 53.72 18.14
C GLY A 207 -35.44 52.28 18.50
N PRO A 208 -34.34 52.14 19.29
CA PRO A 208 -33.68 50.86 19.56
C PRO A 208 -34.42 49.98 20.58
N PRO A 209 -34.14 48.66 20.59
CA PRO A 209 -34.92 47.65 21.33
C PRO A 209 -34.60 47.59 22.84
N ALA A 210 -35.61 47.19 23.61
CA ALA A 210 -35.61 47.03 25.06
C ALA A 210 -34.80 45.81 25.55
N ARG A 211 -34.19 45.96 26.74
CA ARG A 211 -33.41 44.97 27.49
C ARG A 211 -34.27 43.78 28.00
N PRO A 212 -33.69 42.58 28.17
CA PRO A 212 -34.37 41.44 28.78
C PRO A 212 -34.41 41.53 30.34
N PRO A 213 -35.47 41.06 31.01
CA PRO A 213 -35.55 41.06 32.47
C PRO A 213 -34.85 39.86 33.12
N GLN A 214 -34.33 40.14 34.33
CA GLN A 214 -33.48 39.29 35.18
C GLN A 214 -34.24 38.13 35.84
N ARG A 215 -33.50 37.03 36.04
CA ARG A 215 -33.85 35.85 36.85
C ARG A 215 -34.28 36.24 38.27
N ARG A 216 -35.42 35.74 38.73
CA ARG A 216 -35.74 35.64 40.17
C ARG A 216 -35.39 34.24 40.68
N SER A 217 -34.47 34.24 41.63
CA SER A 217 -34.18 33.17 42.58
C SER A 217 -35.39 32.94 43.50
N HIS A 218 -35.81 31.69 43.67
CA HIS A 218 -36.54 31.24 44.85
C HIS A 218 -35.81 30.01 45.39
N GLY A 219 -35.17 30.18 46.54
CA GLY A 219 -34.80 29.09 47.43
C GLY A 219 -35.80 29.03 48.59
N ARG A 220 -36.08 27.80 49.06
CA ARG A 220 -36.42 27.41 50.45
C ARG A 220 -36.42 25.87 50.45
N SER A 221 -35.51 25.20 51.19
CA SER A 221 -35.65 24.78 52.61
C SER A 221 -36.87 23.89 52.83
N GLN A 222 -36.89 22.73 53.49
CA GLN A 222 -36.01 21.92 54.37
C GLN A 222 -36.67 20.50 54.38
N ARG A 223 -35.94 19.37 54.33
CA ARG A 223 -35.66 18.38 55.42
C ARG A 223 -36.83 18.03 56.39
N PRO A 224 -36.83 16.84 57.04
CA PRO A 224 -35.80 15.80 57.12
C PRO A 224 -36.14 14.48 56.40
#